data_AF-A0A2W4N4A8-F1
#
_entry.id   AF-A0A2W4N4A8-F1
#
_cell.length_a   1.000
_cell.length_b   1.000
_cell.length_c   1.000
_cell.angle_alpha   90.00
_cell.angle_beta   90.00
_cell.angle_gamma   90.00
#
_symmetry.space_group_name_H-M   'P 1'
#
loop_
_entity.id
_entity.type
_entity.pdbx_description
1 polymer ?
#
loop_
_entity_poly.entity_id
_entity_poly.type
_entity_poly.pdbx_seq_one_letter_code
_entity_poly.pdbx_strand_id
1 'polypeptide(L)'
;MGSSKIGVALALVVGACSAGSPPEGGSPNGGAPALGGSGGTAVTGGTGGTIPTAGGSGGAATGMGGAVGIGGSGGTPTTTGGMAGNPAGGSSGASGSESGGVSGTPNGGASGSANAGASGAPEGGSGGASGGAAGAGGSNGGGGSDGNGGSGGQSSEGCTRELLKATLKAYFEALAARDPSTLPLADTVKFTENGEELELGKAGLWKGAGEVKHTQSAFDTEACSVATQAIVPEGAMDIPLAVRIKLENQEITEIETIAVRPGDYALESSNPQAIIDIADDIGWEEPVPEAERASRETIIAWMDKYFRLFPQGLCNLASTCRRLENGGGNYPCSLGGSCANRQPGPNDANMVPRVILADEETGIGVGFTMFLGQYTDMHMFKMSGGEVRAVHAVLGSAGSSGWD
;
A
#
# COMPACT_ATOMS: atom_id res chain seq x y z
N MET A 1 -34.97 21.52 -2.87
CA MET A 1 -34.43 20.33 -3.56
C MET A 1 -33.39 19.72 -2.65
N GLY A 2 -33.76 18.63 -1.97
CA GLY A 2 -32.97 18.04 -0.89
C GLY A 2 -31.92 17.08 -1.42
N SER A 3 -30.68 17.24 -0.93
CA SER A 3 -29.59 16.31 -1.17
C SER A 3 -29.80 15.04 -0.35
N SER A 4 -30.07 13.94 -1.03
CA SER A 4 -30.11 12.62 -0.42
C SER A 4 -28.67 12.11 -0.27
N LYS A 5 -28.17 12.08 0.97
CA LYS A 5 -26.92 11.39 1.31
C LYS A 5 -27.20 9.89 1.30
N ILE A 6 -26.71 9.20 0.26
CA ILE A 6 -26.66 7.73 0.24
C ILE A 6 -25.45 7.33 1.10
N GLY A 7 -25.70 6.95 2.34
CA GLY A 7 -24.73 6.26 3.17
C GLY A 7 -24.65 4.80 2.72
N VAL A 8 -23.55 4.42 2.09
CA VAL A 8 -23.21 3.02 1.88
C VAL A 8 -22.61 2.52 3.19
N ALA A 9 -23.42 1.87 4.01
CA ALA A 9 -22.95 1.13 5.17
C ALA A 9 -22.31 -0.18 4.68
N LEU A 10 -20.98 -0.23 4.59
CA LEU A 10 -20.28 -1.51 4.55
C LEU A 10 -20.39 -2.10 5.96
N ALA A 11 -21.28 -3.07 6.13
CA ALA A 11 -21.47 -3.77 7.38
C ALA A 11 -20.20 -4.57 7.71
N LEU A 12 -19.34 -3.99 8.55
CA LEU A 12 -18.40 -4.76 9.36
C LEU A 12 -19.25 -5.61 10.30
N VAL A 13 -19.39 -6.90 10.00
CA VAL A 13 -19.99 -7.86 10.93
C VAL A 13 -18.98 -8.08 12.07
N VAL A 14 -19.02 -7.20 13.07
CA VAL A 14 -18.38 -7.44 14.37
C VAL A 14 -19.29 -8.43 15.11
N GLY A 15 -19.02 -9.73 14.93
CA GLY A 15 -19.66 -10.79 15.70
C GLY A 15 -19.12 -10.79 17.13
N ALA A 16 -19.82 -10.13 18.05
CA ALA A 16 -19.59 -10.28 19.48
C ALA A 16 -20.18 -11.63 19.96
N CYS A 17 -19.33 -12.62 20.25
CA CYS A 17 -19.74 -13.81 20.98
C CYS A 17 -19.79 -13.50 22.49
N SER A 18 -20.98 -13.21 23.00
CA SER A 18 -21.24 -13.28 24.45
C SER A 18 -21.49 -14.72 24.86
N ALA A 19 -20.74 -15.16 25.87
CA ALA A 19 -20.89 -16.45 26.53
C ALA A 19 -22.30 -16.57 27.17
N GLY A 20 -23.02 -17.64 26.82
CA GLY A 20 -24.23 -18.08 27.49
C GLY A 20 -24.07 -19.53 27.94
N SER A 21 -24.12 -19.76 29.25
CA SER A 21 -24.11 -21.06 29.93
C SER A 21 -25.31 -21.96 29.53
N PRO A 22 -25.23 -23.29 29.69
CA PRO A 22 -26.17 -24.25 29.10
C PRO A 22 -27.40 -24.48 29.98
N PRO A 23 -28.51 -25.01 29.44
CA PRO A 23 -29.54 -25.61 30.26
C PRO A 23 -29.27 -27.11 30.50
N GLU A 24 -29.42 -27.51 31.75
CA GLU A 24 -29.47 -28.88 32.24
C GLU A 24 -30.74 -29.63 31.78
N GLY A 25 -30.64 -30.96 31.69
CA GLY A 25 -31.72 -31.86 32.10
C GLY A 25 -32.33 -32.74 31.01
N GLY A 26 -32.08 -34.06 31.12
CA GLY A 26 -32.97 -35.07 30.55
C GLY A 26 -32.29 -36.36 30.05
N SER A 27 -32.03 -37.29 30.95
CA SER A 27 -31.90 -38.74 30.64
C SER A 27 -33.13 -39.46 31.20
N PRO A 28 -33.59 -40.60 30.62
CA PRO A 28 -33.01 -41.87 31.09
C PRO A 28 -32.91 -43.04 30.06
N ASN A 29 -31.94 -43.90 30.35
CA ASN A 29 -31.92 -45.37 30.27
C ASN A 29 -32.03 -46.14 28.93
N GLY A 30 -31.00 -46.98 28.70
CA GLY A 30 -31.12 -48.20 27.92
C GLY A 30 -29.80 -48.95 27.66
N GLY A 31 -29.43 -49.88 28.53
CA GLY A 31 -28.80 -51.16 28.15
C GLY A 31 -27.28 -51.24 27.91
N ALA A 32 -26.56 -51.77 28.91
CA ALA A 32 -25.29 -52.51 28.75
C ALA A 32 -25.58 -53.97 28.24
N PRO A 33 -24.61 -54.89 27.97
CA PRO A 33 -23.27 -54.98 28.57
C PRO A 33 -22.10 -55.55 27.71
N ALA A 34 -20.94 -55.64 28.40
CA ALA A 34 -19.88 -56.67 28.27
C ALA A 34 -18.86 -56.52 27.11
N LEU A 35 -17.54 -56.76 27.25
CA LEU A 35 -16.74 -57.53 28.22
C LEU A 35 -15.22 -57.27 27.99
N GLY A 36 -14.41 -57.45 29.06
CA GLY A 36 -13.00 -57.85 29.04
C GLY A 36 -11.98 -56.70 28.92
N GLY A 37 -11.22 -56.33 29.97
CA GLY A 37 -10.30 -57.17 30.74
C GLY A 37 -8.94 -57.16 30.03
N SER A 38 -7.78 -56.90 30.61
CA SER A 38 -7.27 -57.03 31.98
C SER A 38 -5.84 -56.45 31.95
N GLY A 39 -5.42 -55.67 32.95
CA GLY A 39 -4.47 -56.15 33.97
C GLY A 39 -3.03 -55.74 33.61
N GLY A 40 -2.19 -55.26 34.51
CA GLY A 40 -2.29 -55.01 35.93
C GLY A 40 -0.88 -54.69 36.46
N THR A 41 -0.84 -53.88 37.53
CA THR A 41 -0.04 -54.06 38.78
C THR A 41 1.49 -54.24 38.72
N ALA A 42 2.31 -53.76 39.67
CA ALA A 42 2.18 -52.83 40.80
C ALA A 42 3.51 -52.75 41.60
N VAL A 43 3.59 -51.76 42.49
CA VAL A 43 4.33 -51.64 43.79
C VAL A 43 5.88 -51.54 43.72
N THR A 44 6.52 -50.51 44.29
CA THR A 44 6.91 -50.27 45.71
C THR A 44 7.79 -49.00 45.69
N GLY A 45 7.95 -48.14 46.71
CA GLY A 45 7.56 -48.04 48.11
C GLY A 45 8.03 -46.66 48.62
N GLY A 46 7.43 -46.13 49.69
CA GLY A 46 7.60 -44.76 50.14
C GLY A 46 8.84 -44.48 51.01
N THR A 47 9.09 -43.20 51.30
CA THR A 47 9.03 -42.57 52.65
C THR A 47 9.60 -41.14 52.64
N GLY A 48 8.86 -40.22 53.27
CA GLY A 48 9.28 -39.08 54.10
C GLY A 48 10.46 -38.15 53.74
N GLY A 49 10.17 -36.84 53.72
CA GLY A 49 10.94 -35.90 54.54
C GLY A 49 11.70 -34.75 53.85
N THR A 50 11.10 -33.56 53.91
CA THR A 50 11.71 -32.22 54.14
C THR A 50 12.69 -31.58 53.13
N ILE A 51 12.37 -30.32 52.83
CA ILE A 51 13.08 -29.28 52.05
C ILE A 51 14.42 -28.91 52.72
N PRO A 52 15.48 -28.60 51.96
CA PRO A 52 15.88 -27.19 51.84
C PRO A 52 16.31 -26.75 50.42
N THR A 53 16.15 -25.45 50.21
CA THR A 53 16.60 -24.62 49.09
C THR A 53 18.13 -24.53 48.97
N ALA A 54 18.63 -24.55 47.73
CA ALA A 54 19.90 -23.99 47.25
C ALA A 54 19.62 -23.48 45.81
N GLY A 55 20.13 -22.37 45.28
CA GLY A 55 21.27 -21.53 45.64
C GLY A 55 22.17 -21.36 44.40
N GLY A 56 22.35 -20.12 43.93
CA GLY A 56 23.31 -19.71 42.89
C GLY A 56 22.69 -18.69 41.92
N SER A 57 23.24 -17.50 41.66
CA SER A 57 24.62 -17.01 41.78
C SER A 57 24.71 -15.48 41.59
N GLY A 58 25.59 -14.82 42.38
CA GLY A 58 26.43 -13.60 42.15
C GLY A 58 25.81 -12.31 41.56
N GLY A 59 26.14 -11.08 41.95
CA GLY A 59 27.11 -10.44 42.85
C GLY A 59 27.14 -8.94 42.47
N ALA A 60 26.80 -8.01 43.38
CA ALA A 60 27.62 -6.92 43.96
C ALA A 60 28.35 -5.96 42.97
N ALA A 61 28.42 -4.63 43.08
CA ALA A 61 28.03 -3.64 44.12
C ALA A 61 28.23 -2.17 43.61
N THR A 62 27.91 -1.22 44.49
CA THR A 62 28.17 0.25 44.54
C THR A 62 27.07 1.14 43.92
N GLY A 63 26.47 2.16 44.57
CA GLY A 63 26.67 2.77 45.89
C GLY A 63 26.90 4.28 45.77
N MET A 64 25.89 5.11 46.04
CA MET A 64 25.88 6.56 46.38
C MET A 64 24.39 6.98 46.45
N GLY A 65 23.82 7.68 47.43
CA GLY A 65 24.36 8.55 48.47
C GLY A 65 23.80 9.97 48.30
N GLY A 66 22.85 10.40 49.15
CA GLY A 66 22.66 11.82 49.51
C GLY A 66 21.42 12.53 48.95
N ALA A 67 20.55 12.95 49.86
CA ALA A 67 19.37 13.79 49.65
C ALA A 67 19.62 15.24 50.11
N VAL A 68 18.91 16.20 49.51
CA VAL A 68 18.50 17.52 50.07
C VAL A 68 17.18 17.89 49.35
N GLY A 69 16.00 17.93 50.00
CA GLY A 69 15.37 19.11 50.64
C GLY A 69 14.90 20.15 49.59
N ILE A 70 13.70 20.77 49.57
CA ILE A 70 12.74 21.20 50.60
C ILE A 70 11.45 21.67 49.86
N GLY A 71 10.24 21.40 50.41
CA GLY A 71 8.99 22.22 50.41
C GLY A 71 8.34 22.66 49.08
N GLY A 72 7.02 22.79 48.91
CA GLY A 72 5.88 22.71 49.81
C GLY A 72 4.60 23.15 49.04
N SER A 73 3.47 22.56 49.43
CA SER A 73 2.12 23.15 49.51
C SER A 73 1.54 24.03 48.38
N GLY A 74 0.48 23.51 47.75
CA GLY A 74 -0.89 24.04 47.93
C GLY A 74 -1.45 25.01 46.88
N GLY A 75 -2.69 24.77 46.45
CA GLY A 75 -3.63 25.83 46.05
C GLY A 75 -4.37 25.66 44.71
N THR A 76 -5.59 25.11 44.77
CA THR A 76 -6.70 25.43 43.85
C THR A 76 -7.15 26.90 44.04
N PRO A 77 -7.83 27.53 43.06
CA PRO A 77 -9.30 27.55 43.14
C PRO A 77 -10.06 27.54 41.79
N THR A 78 -11.30 27.10 41.89
CA THR A 78 -12.46 27.32 40.99
C THR A 78 -13.09 28.71 41.14
N THR A 79 -13.72 29.26 40.09
CA THR A 79 -15.12 29.80 39.99
C THR A 79 -15.31 30.58 38.66
N THR A 80 -16.26 30.28 37.75
CA THR A 80 -17.71 30.63 37.60
C THR A 80 -18.11 32.10 37.30
N GLY A 81 -18.92 32.29 36.23
CA GLY A 81 -19.81 33.44 35.94
C GLY A 81 -19.35 34.30 34.74
N GLY A 82 -20.13 34.74 33.75
CA GLY A 82 -21.58 34.81 33.54
C GLY A 82 -22.01 36.21 33.08
N MET A 83 -22.74 36.29 31.95
CA MET A 83 -23.69 37.35 31.49
C MET A 83 -23.26 38.53 30.57
N ALA A 84 -23.80 38.46 29.34
CA ALA A 84 -24.71 39.41 28.64
C ALA A 84 -24.32 40.88 28.34
N GLY A 85 -24.61 41.29 27.08
CA GLY A 85 -24.94 42.68 26.72
C GLY A 85 -24.66 43.09 25.27
N ASN A 86 -25.67 43.03 24.40
CA ASN A 86 -25.80 43.84 23.16
C ASN A 86 -26.81 44.97 23.48
N PRO A 87 -26.80 46.17 22.84
CA PRO A 87 -27.51 46.30 21.55
C PRO A 87 -27.03 47.43 20.58
N ALA A 88 -27.51 47.31 19.32
CA ALA A 88 -27.90 48.34 18.33
C ALA A 88 -26.85 49.37 17.84
N GLY A 89 -26.81 49.83 16.59
CA GLY A 89 -27.70 49.73 15.41
C GLY A 89 -27.35 50.91 14.46
N GLY A 90 -27.71 50.82 13.17
CA GLY A 90 -27.72 52.00 12.28
C GLY A 90 -27.41 51.75 10.80
N SER A 91 -28.45 51.78 9.98
CA SER A 91 -28.50 51.59 8.52
C SER A 91 -28.68 52.91 7.74
N SER A 92 -28.27 52.95 6.47
CA SER A 92 -28.92 53.62 5.30
C SER A 92 -28.07 53.25 4.06
N GLY A 93 -28.57 52.79 2.89
CA GLY A 93 -29.66 53.27 2.01
C GLY A 93 -29.06 54.24 0.96
N ALA A 94 -29.24 54.20 -0.37
CA ALA A 94 -30.12 53.45 -1.26
C ALA A 94 -29.69 53.63 -2.75
N SER A 95 -30.15 52.70 -3.61
CA SER A 95 -30.73 52.85 -4.97
C SER A 95 -30.11 53.69 -6.11
N GLY A 96 -30.05 53.06 -7.29
CA GLY A 96 -30.16 53.68 -8.62
C GLY A 96 -30.29 52.59 -9.71
N SER A 97 -31.41 52.56 -10.42
CA SER A 97 -31.86 51.52 -11.37
C SER A 97 -31.97 52.08 -12.80
N GLU A 98 -32.30 51.16 -13.74
CA GLU A 98 -32.81 51.34 -15.13
C GLU A 98 -31.76 51.31 -16.25
N SER A 99 -31.97 50.72 -17.44
CA SER A 99 -32.99 49.81 -18.02
C SER A 99 -32.53 49.44 -19.45
N GLY A 100 -33.07 48.37 -20.04
CA GLY A 100 -33.08 48.17 -21.51
C GLY A 100 -32.79 46.74 -21.98
N GLY A 101 -33.85 45.96 -22.24
CA GLY A 101 -33.79 44.69 -22.98
C GLY A 101 -34.24 44.84 -24.44
N VAL A 102 -34.04 43.79 -25.24
CA VAL A 102 -35.05 43.11 -26.10
C VAL A 102 -34.39 42.19 -27.16
N SER A 103 -34.80 40.91 -27.12
CA SER A 103 -35.01 39.84 -28.13
C SER A 103 -34.11 39.66 -29.38
N GLY A 104 -33.85 38.37 -29.68
CA GLY A 104 -33.84 37.85 -31.06
C GLY A 104 -33.04 36.57 -31.28
N THR A 105 -33.72 35.42 -31.37
CA THR A 105 -33.22 34.20 -32.04
C THR A 105 -33.15 34.40 -33.55
N PRO A 106 -32.33 33.60 -34.26
CA PRO A 106 -32.96 32.64 -35.16
C PRO A 106 -32.28 31.26 -35.22
N ASN A 107 -33.08 30.33 -35.72
CA ASN A 107 -32.86 28.91 -35.96
C ASN A 107 -32.29 28.67 -37.38
N GLY A 108 -31.56 27.55 -37.55
CA GLY A 108 -31.53 26.79 -38.80
C GLY A 108 -30.27 26.88 -39.67
N GLY A 109 -29.71 25.72 -40.03
CA GLY A 109 -28.86 25.58 -41.22
C GLY A 109 -27.82 24.46 -41.16
N ALA A 110 -28.23 23.25 -41.55
CA ALA A 110 -27.35 22.11 -41.79
C ALA A 110 -26.54 22.24 -43.09
N SER A 111 -25.29 21.77 -43.05
CA SER A 111 -24.54 21.15 -44.16
C SER A 111 -23.43 20.33 -43.49
N GLY A 112 -23.14 19.06 -43.78
CA GLY A 112 -23.35 18.31 -45.01
C GLY A 112 -22.04 18.30 -45.81
N SER A 113 -21.07 17.45 -45.44
CA SER A 113 -20.21 16.83 -46.45
C SER A 113 -19.56 15.55 -45.92
N ALA A 114 -19.81 14.48 -46.66
CA ALA A 114 -19.18 13.18 -46.57
C ALA A 114 -17.84 13.17 -47.33
N ASN A 115 -16.95 12.28 -46.91
CA ASN A 115 -16.02 11.53 -47.76
C ASN A 115 -15.63 10.27 -46.93
N ALA A 116 -16.09 9.05 -47.25
CA ALA A 116 -15.51 8.14 -48.24
C ALA A 116 -13.96 8.21 -48.22
N GLY A 117 -13.18 7.22 -47.78
CA GLY A 117 -13.32 5.78 -47.87
C GLY A 117 -12.14 5.27 -48.70
N ALA A 118 -11.21 4.51 -48.13
CA ALA A 118 -10.34 3.57 -48.84
C ALA A 118 -9.45 2.78 -47.87
N SER A 119 -9.82 1.51 -47.70
CA SER A 119 -8.98 0.36 -47.44
C SER A 119 -7.83 0.23 -48.45
N GLY A 120 -6.65 -0.24 -48.01
CA GLY A 120 -5.58 -0.66 -48.90
C GLY A 120 -4.42 -1.32 -48.17
N ALA A 121 -4.48 -2.65 -48.03
CA ALA A 121 -3.32 -3.49 -47.76
C ALA A 121 -2.34 -3.47 -48.97
N PRO A 122 -1.11 -3.96 -48.77
CA PRO A 122 -0.70 -5.05 -49.67
C PRO A 122 -0.05 -6.22 -48.92
N GLU A 123 -0.52 -7.42 -49.26
CA GLU A 123 0.22 -8.67 -49.16
C GLU A 123 1.28 -8.76 -50.27
N GLY A 124 2.35 -9.51 -49.97
CA GLY A 124 2.81 -10.58 -50.86
C GLY A 124 3.80 -10.20 -51.97
N GLY A 125 5.06 -10.58 -51.77
CA GLY A 125 6.08 -10.60 -52.81
C GLY A 125 7.25 -11.52 -52.45
N SER A 126 7.01 -12.82 -52.57
CA SER A 126 8.00 -13.88 -52.46
C SER A 126 8.83 -14.03 -53.74
N GLY A 127 10.14 -14.21 -53.56
CA GLY A 127 11.11 -14.67 -54.56
C GLY A 127 12.45 -14.79 -53.83
N GLY A 128 13.25 -15.84 -53.94
CA GLY A 128 13.34 -16.93 -54.89
C GLY A 128 14.81 -17.39 -54.78
N ALA A 129 15.02 -18.68 -54.55
CA ALA A 129 16.29 -19.27 -54.14
C ALA A 129 17.35 -19.37 -55.27
N SER A 130 18.52 -19.89 -54.87
CA SER A 130 19.69 -20.38 -55.64
C SER A 130 20.83 -19.38 -55.80
N GLY A 131 22.11 -19.72 -55.63
CA GLY A 131 22.78 -20.98 -55.33
C GLY A 131 24.28 -20.86 -55.66
N GLY A 132 25.11 -21.66 -54.99
CA GLY A 132 26.53 -21.91 -55.33
C GLY A 132 27.55 -20.96 -54.66
N ALA A 133 28.77 -21.35 -54.33
CA ALA A 133 29.45 -22.64 -54.32
C ALA A 133 30.71 -22.49 -53.44
N ALA A 134 31.22 -23.63 -52.96
CA ALA A 134 32.41 -23.74 -52.13
C ALA A 134 33.71 -23.26 -52.82
N GLY A 135 34.62 -22.71 -52.00
CA GLY A 135 36.02 -22.47 -52.35
C GLY A 135 36.87 -22.49 -51.08
N ALA A 136 37.74 -23.48 -50.95
CA ALA A 136 38.64 -23.67 -49.81
C ALA A 136 39.98 -22.95 -50.03
N GLY A 137 40.60 -22.50 -48.93
CA GLY A 137 42.05 -22.33 -48.81
C GLY A 137 42.51 -20.97 -48.31
N GLY A 138 43.29 -20.97 -47.21
CA GLY A 138 44.20 -19.87 -46.88
C GLY A 138 44.26 -19.48 -45.40
N SER A 139 45.19 -20.08 -44.67
CA SER A 139 45.59 -19.68 -43.32
C SER A 139 46.43 -18.40 -43.35
N ASN A 140 46.13 -17.42 -42.49
CA ASN A 140 47.14 -16.70 -41.71
C ASN A 140 46.51 -15.86 -40.58
N GLY A 141 47.20 -15.80 -39.45
CA GLY A 141 46.68 -15.28 -38.19
C GLY A 141 46.61 -13.75 -38.06
N GLY A 142 45.96 -13.33 -36.97
CA GLY A 142 45.88 -11.95 -36.49
C GLY A 142 44.79 -11.86 -35.44
N GLY A 143 45.13 -11.40 -34.24
CA GLY A 143 44.25 -11.36 -33.07
C GLY A 143 43.04 -10.43 -33.23
N GLY A 144 42.00 -10.74 -32.47
CA GLY A 144 40.78 -9.96 -32.37
C GLY A 144 39.79 -10.70 -31.48
N SER A 145 39.61 -10.18 -30.27
CA SER A 145 38.57 -10.58 -29.34
C SER A 145 37.21 -10.31 -29.98
N ASP A 146 36.34 -11.31 -30.10
CA ASP A 146 34.91 -11.07 -30.32
C ASP A 146 34.05 -12.26 -29.88
N GLY A 147 33.06 -11.94 -29.05
CA GLY A 147 31.67 -12.30 -29.30
C GLY A 147 31.28 -13.77 -29.17
N ASN A 148 31.08 -14.24 -27.93
CA ASN A 148 30.08 -15.28 -27.71
C ASN A 148 28.69 -14.63 -27.65
N GLY A 149 28.08 -14.48 -28.83
CA GLY A 149 26.67 -14.12 -28.99
C GLY A 149 25.78 -15.26 -28.51
N GLY A 150 25.53 -15.29 -27.20
CA GLY A 150 24.36 -15.94 -26.63
C GLY A 150 23.19 -14.97 -26.73
N SER A 151 22.20 -15.31 -27.56
CA SER A 151 20.91 -14.63 -27.61
C SER A 151 20.13 -14.91 -26.32
N GLY A 152 20.52 -14.28 -25.22
CA GLY A 152 19.69 -14.06 -24.04
C GLY A 152 18.94 -12.74 -24.21
N GLY A 153 17.68 -12.69 -23.79
CA GLY A 153 16.84 -11.50 -23.92
C GLY A 153 17.56 -10.25 -23.42
N GLN A 154 17.36 -9.14 -24.12
CA GLN A 154 17.91 -7.83 -23.73
C GLN A 154 17.48 -7.55 -22.29
N SER A 155 18.43 -7.67 -21.36
CA SER A 155 18.29 -7.15 -20.01
C SER A 155 18.13 -5.65 -20.10
N SER A 156 17.35 -5.10 -19.17
CA SER A 156 17.26 -3.69 -18.81
C SER A 156 18.62 -3.12 -18.38
N GLU A 157 19.61 -3.05 -19.28
CA GLU A 157 20.99 -2.64 -18.97
C GLU A 157 21.09 -1.24 -18.33
N GLY A 158 20.02 -0.44 -18.35
CA GLY A 158 19.92 0.85 -17.67
C GLY A 158 19.15 0.89 -16.35
N CYS A 159 18.39 -0.14 -15.96
CA CYS A 159 17.52 -0.07 -14.77
C CYS A 159 17.84 -1.14 -13.73
N THR A 160 18.81 -0.85 -12.88
CA THR A 160 19.24 -1.73 -11.80
C THR A 160 18.53 -1.43 -10.48
N ARG A 161 18.53 -2.40 -9.57
CA ARG A 161 18.01 -2.23 -8.21
C ARG A 161 18.76 -1.11 -7.47
N GLU A 162 20.07 -0.99 -7.69
CA GLU A 162 20.92 0.04 -7.11
C GLU A 162 20.54 1.43 -7.61
N LEU A 163 20.23 1.58 -8.90
CA LEU A 163 19.73 2.83 -9.46
C LEU A 163 18.41 3.21 -8.78
N LEU A 164 17.45 2.29 -8.70
CA LEU A 164 16.15 2.57 -8.08
C LEU A 164 16.29 2.93 -6.59
N LYS A 165 17.16 2.24 -5.85
CA LYS A 165 17.48 2.56 -4.45
C LYS A 165 18.13 3.94 -4.31
N ALA A 166 19.10 4.27 -5.15
CA ALA A 166 19.76 5.57 -5.13
C ALA A 166 18.79 6.71 -5.46
N THR A 167 17.92 6.51 -6.46
CA THR A 167 16.89 7.46 -6.85
C THR A 167 15.86 7.67 -5.73
N LEU A 168 15.38 6.60 -5.09
CA LEU A 168 14.44 6.73 -3.98
C LEU A 168 15.06 7.49 -2.79
N LYS A 169 16.33 7.19 -2.47
CA LYS A 169 17.07 7.92 -1.44
C LYS A 169 17.18 9.40 -1.79
N ALA A 170 17.61 9.73 -3.01
CA ALA A 170 17.72 11.11 -3.47
C ALA A 170 16.36 11.84 -3.44
N TYR A 171 15.27 11.16 -3.80
CA TYR A 171 13.91 11.68 -3.70
C TYR A 171 13.55 12.12 -2.27
N PHE A 172 13.78 11.26 -1.27
CA PHE A 172 13.48 11.62 0.12
C PHE A 172 14.40 12.71 0.68
N GLU A 173 15.67 12.75 0.27
CA GLU A 173 16.59 13.84 0.62
C GLU A 173 16.12 15.17 0.03
N ALA A 174 15.72 15.18 -1.25
CA ALA A 174 15.16 16.34 -1.94
C ALA A 174 13.83 16.79 -1.31
N LEU A 175 12.96 15.84 -0.96
CA LEU A 175 11.67 16.10 -0.30
C LEU A 175 11.86 16.78 1.05
N ALA A 176 12.78 16.26 1.88
CA ALA A 176 13.13 16.86 3.18
C ALA A 176 13.78 18.25 3.03
N ALA A 177 14.60 18.44 2.00
CA ALA A 177 15.18 19.73 1.64
C ALA A 177 14.16 20.71 1.01
N ARG A 178 13.00 20.19 0.58
CA ARG A 178 11.94 20.94 -0.12
C ARG A 178 12.46 21.55 -1.43
N ASP A 179 13.38 20.85 -2.08
CA ASP A 179 14.06 21.30 -3.29
C ASP A 179 14.29 20.11 -4.22
N PRO A 180 13.53 20.01 -5.34
CA PRO A 180 13.68 18.92 -6.28
C PRO A 180 14.84 19.12 -7.26
N SER A 181 15.58 20.23 -7.20
CA SER A 181 16.62 20.58 -8.19
C SER A 181 17.80 19.61 -8.25
N THR A 182 17.96 18.75 -7.24
CA THR A 182 18.97 17.70 -7.17
C THR A 182 18.55 16.39 -7.85
N LEU A 183 17.28 16.26 -8.23
CA LEU A 183 16.74 15.05 -8.83
C LEU A 183 17.02 14.99 -10.34
N PRO A 184 17.29 13.80 -10.90
CA PRO A 184 17.42 13.62 -12.34
C PRO A 184 16.02 13.61 -12.97
N LEU A 185 15.41 14.79 -13.15
CA LEU A 185 14.05 14.91 -13.69
C LEU A 185 14.08 15.01 -15.21
N ALA A 186 13.20 14.27 -15.88
CA ALA A 186 12.94 14.50 -17.30
C ALA A 186 12.21 15.83 -17.49
N ASP A 187 12.38 16.47 -18.65
CA ASP A 187 11.66 17.71 -19.02
C ASP A 187 10.13 17.55 -18.99
N THR A 188 9.65 16.31 -19.14
CA THR A 188 8.22 15.95 -19.16
C THR A 188 7.76 15.30 -17.86
N VAL A 189 8.48 15.48 -16.75
CA VAL A 189 8.10 14.86 -15.48
C VAL A 189 6.68 15.24 -15.07
N LYS A 190 5.86 14.24 -14.77
CA LYS A 190 4.52 14.43 -14.21
C LYS A 190 4.52 14.05 -12.73
N PHE A 191 4.01 14.95 -11.91
CA PHE A 191 3.87 14.76 -10.47
C PHE A 191 2.40 14.90 -10.05
N THR A 192 1.91 13.94 -9.29
CA THR A 192 0.60 14.02 -8.65
C THR A 192 0.69 13.80 -7.14
N GLU A 193 -0.11 14.53 -6.36
CA GLU A 193 -0.39 14.24 -4.95
C GLU A 193 -1.90 14.07 -4.77
N ASN A 194 -2.32 12.96 -4.16
CA ASN A 194 -3.73 12.65 -3.87
C ASN A 194 -4.67 12.86 -5.08
N GLY A 195 -4.20 12.48 -6.27
CA GLY A 195 -4.97 12.56 -7.50
C GLY A 195 -4.94 13.90 -8.24
N GLU A 196 -4.26 14.91 -7.70
CA GLU A 196 -4.11 16.21 -8.35
C GLU A 196 -2.71 16.35 -8.96
N GLU A 197 -2.63 16.80 -10.22
CA GLU A 197 -1.36 17.15 -10.86
C GLU A 197 -0.85 18.48 -10.30
N LEU A 198 0.37 18.48 -9.78
CA LEU A 198 0.97 19.62 -9.10
C LEU A 198 2.35 19.93 -9.68
N GLU A 199 2.79 21.17 -9.50
CA GLU A 199 4.17 21.53 -9.80
C GLU A 199 5.11 21.03 -8.68
N LEU A 200 6.04 20.14 -9.04
CA LEU A 200 6.97 19.50 -8.12
C LEU A 200 7.78 20.54 -7.33
N GLY A 201 7.89 20.35 -6.00
CA GLY A 201 8.59 21.26 -5.11
C GLY A 201 7.81 22.54 -4.72
N LYS A 202 6.71 22.87 -5.41
CA LYS A 202 5.98 24.13 -5.17
C LYS A 202 4.65 24.00 -4.43
N ALA A 203 4.11 22.79 -4.32
CA ALA A 203 2.82 22.54 -3.69
C ALA A 203 2.79 21.22 -2.92
N GLY A 204 1.68 20.96 -2.22
CA GLY A 204 1.48 19.73 -1.46
C GLY A 204 2.49 19.50 -0.35
N LEU A 205 2.81 18.23 -0.12
CA LEU A 205 3.74 17.74 0.89
C LEU A 205 5.12 18.38 0.78
N TRP A 206 5.57 18.74 -0.43
CA TRP A 206 6.87 19.40 -0.67
C TRP A 206 7.03 20.73 0.08
N LYS A 207 5.94 21.39 0.50
CA LYS A 207 6.01 22.62 1.28
C LYS A 207 6.34 22.41 2.75
N GLY A 208 6.10 21.21 3.28
CA GLY A 208 6.09 20.96 4.72
C GLY A 208 6.77 19.68 5.17
N ALA A 209 7.25 18.84 4.25
CA ALA A 209 7.92 17.59 4.58
C ALA A 209 9.17 17.80 5.44
N GLY A 210 9.40 16.85 6.35
CA GLY A 210 10.65 16.64 7.07
C GLY A 210 11.40 15.41 6.58
N GLU A 211 12.45 15.03 7.31
CA GLU A 211 13.22 13.82 7.05
C GLU A 211 12.35 12.57 7.23
N VAL A 212 12.41 11.66 6.26
CA VAL A 212 11.66 10.40 6.30
C VAL A 212 12.06 9.57 7.53
N LYS A 213 11.07 9.04 8.24
CA LYS A 213 11.29 8.26 9.48
C LYS A 213 11.38 6.77 9.22
N HIS A 214 10.71 6.29 8.17
CA HIS A 214 10.64 4.87 7.83
C HIS A 214 10.25 4.70 6.36
N THR A 215 10.77 3.66 5.71
CA THR A 215 10.46 3.27 4.34
C THR A 215 10.47 1.76 4.20
N GLN A 216 9.57 1.22 3.39
CA GLN A 216 9.57 -0.16 2.92
C GLN A 216 9.13 -0.19 1.45
N SER A 217 9.97 -0.77 0.59
CA SER A 217 9.93 -0.46 -0.85
C SER A 217 10.06 -1.70 -1.74
N ALA A 218 9.32 -1.70 -2.84
CA ALA A 218 9.46 -2.64 -3.94
C ALA A 218 10.27 -2.00 -5.07
N PHE A 219 11.33 -2.67 -5.53
CA PHE A 219 12.18 -2.22 -6.63
C PHE A 219 11.96 -3.11 -7.85
N ASP A 220 11.15 -2.65 -8.80
CA ASP A 220 10.80 -3.37 -10.02
C ASP A 220 11.72 -2.93 -11.17
N THR A 221 12.74 -3.74 -11.45
CA THR A 221 13.77 -3.47 -12.47
C THR A 221 13.27 -3.66 -13.90
N GLU A 222 12.19 -4.40 -14.11
CA GLU A 222 11.57 -4.58 -15.43
C GLU A 222 10.66 -3.41 -15.78
N ALA A 223 9.84 -2.95 -14.83
CA ALA A 223 8.99 -1.76 -14.98
C ALA A 223 9.77 -0.44 -14.80
N CYS A 224 11.06 -0.54 -14.47
CA CYS A 224 11.93 0.57 -14.08
C CYS A 224 11.25 1.55 -13.12
N SER A 225 10.66 1.00 -12.07
CA SER A 225 9.83 1.73 -11.13
C SER A 225 10.10 1.27 -9.71
N VAL A 226 10.01 2.22 -8.77
CA VAL A 226 10.01 1.95 -7.34
C VAL A 226 8.68 2.38 -6.77
N ALA A 227 8.13 1.57 -5.85
CA ALA A 227 7.04 2.00 -5.00
C ALA A 227 7.39 1.78 -3.53
N THR A 228 7.05 2.74 -2.68
CA THR A 228 7.39 2.73 -1.26
C THR A 228 6.20 3.11 -0.41
N GLN A 229 6.03 2.41 0.71
CA GLN A 229 5.27 2.93 1.84
C GLN A 229 6.27 3.56 2.81
N ALA A 230 5.98 4.79 3.23
CA ALA A 230 6.86 5.56 4.09
C ALA A 230 6.08 6.27 5.19
N ILE A 231 6.80 6.66 6.24
CA ILE A 231 6.32 7.60 7.26
C ILE A 231 7.14 8.88 7.16
N VAL A 232 6.45 9.98 6.86
CA VAL A 232 7.10 11.30 6.67
C VAL A 232 6.47 12.32 7.63
N PRO A 233 7.28 13.16 8.30
CA PRO A 233 6.76 14.29 9.05
C PRO A 233 6.18 15.36 8.12
N GLU A 234 4.97 15.82 8.42
CA GLU A 234 4.37 17.03 7.82
C GLU A 234 4.02 18.01 8.95
N GLY A 235 4.90 19.00 9.16
CA GLY A 235 4.82 19.88 10.32
C GLY A 235 5.02 19.12 11.65
N ALA A 236 4.00 19.08 12.49
CA ALA A 236 4.04 18.42 13.81
C ALA A 236 3.46 16.99 13.80
N MET A 237 3.02 16.51 12.62
CA MET A 237 2.36 15.21 12.45
C MET A 237 3.28 14.27 11.69
N ASP A 238 3.17 12.97 11.96
CA ASP A 238 3.70 11.94 11.08
C ASP A 238 2.54 11.42 10.22
N ILE A 239 2.76 11.30 8.91
CA ILE A 239 1.74 10.83 7.98
C ILE A 239 2.20 9.55 7.26
N PRO A 240 1.30 8.58 7.01
CA PRO A 240 1.53 7.53 6.05
C PRO A 240 1.63 8.14 4.65
N LEU A 241 2.61 7.66 3.89
CA LEU A 241 2.89 8.10 2.54
C LEU A 241 3.05 6.87 1.64
N ALA A 242 2.44 6.90 0.45
CA ALA A 242 2.85 6.03 -0.64
C ALA A 242 3.45 6.88 -1.76
N VAL A 243 4.55 6.42 -2.34
CA VAL A 243 5.16 7.06 -3.51
C VAL A 243 5.46 6.00 -4.56
N ARG A 244 5.12 6.26 -5.81
CA ARG A 244 5.64 5.57 -6.99
C ARG A 244 6.52 6.52 -7.78
N ILE A 245 7.72 6.07 -8.15
CA ILE A 245 8.62 6.79 -9.04
C ILE A 245 8.93 5.88 -10.21
N LYS A 246 8.72 6.36 -11.44
CA LYS A 246 9.12 5.68 -12.66
C LYS A 246 10.28 6.41 -13.31
N LEU A 247 11.23 5.63 -13.83
CA LEU A 247 12.35 6.15 -14.58
C LEU A 247 12.27 5.72 -16.05
N GLU A 248 12.69 6.63 -16.93
CA GLU A 248 13.03 6.33 -18.32
C GLU A 248 14.37 7.00 -18.61
N ASN A 249 15.28 6.30 -19.28
CA ASN A 249 16.64 6.81 -19.56
C ASN A 249 17.40 7.33 -18.31
N GLN A 250 17.20 6.70 -17.15
CA GLN A 250 17.77 7.10 -15.84
C GLN A 250 17.26 8.45 -15.30
N GLU A 251 16.22 9.02 -15.92
CA GLU A 251 15.53 10.22 -15.44
C GLU A 251 14.14 9.87 -14.92
N ILE A 252 13.68 10.58 -13.90
CA ILE A 252 12.35 10.45 -13.34
C ILE A 252 11.35 11.09 -14.30
N THR A 253 10.40 10.28 -14.80
CA THR A 253 9.32 10.73 -15.69
C THR A 253 7.98 10.82 -14.97
N GLU A 254 7.76 10.02 -13.93
CA GLU A 254 6.50 9.98 -13.18
C GLU A 254 6.74 9.91 -11.68
N ILE A 255 6.02 10.72 -10.93
CA ILE A 255 5.95 10.69 -9.47
C ILE A 255 4.49 10.70 -9.04
N GLU A 256 4.02 9.63 -8.42
CA GLU A 256 2.66 9.52 -7.89
C GLU A 256 2.71 9.37 -6.37
N THR A 257 2.15 10.36 -5.66
CA THR A 257 2.17 10.44 -4.20
C THR A 257 0.75 10.33 -3.62
N ILE A 258 0.60 9.50 -2.58
CA ILE A 258 -0.57 9.45 -1.72
C ILE A 258 -0.14 9.86 -0.31
N ALA A 259 -0.45 11.09 0.09
CA ALA A 259 -0.12 11.66 1.39
C ALA A 259 -1.38 11.66 2.28
N VAL A 260 -1.39 10.82 3.32
CA VAL A 260 -2.60 10.56 4.11
C VAL A 260 -2.65 11.44 5.33
N ARG A 261 -3.59 12.39 5.34
CA ARG A 261 -3.82 13.33 6.44
C ARG A 261 -5.00 12.89 7.31
N PRO A 262 -5.09 13.38 8.56
CA PRO A 262 -6.21 13.04 9.45
C PRO A 262 -7.58 13.33 8.79
N GLY A 263 -8.42 12.30 8.70
CA GLY A 263 -9.75 12.38 8.08
C GLY A 263 -9.82 12.00 6.61
N ASP A 264 -8.68 11.74 5.94
CA ASP A 264 -8.65 11.34 4.52
C ASP A 264 -9.22 9.94 4.27
N TYR A 265 -9.24 9.07 5.27
CA TYR A 265 -9.84 7.75 5.17
C TYR A 265 -10.90 7.59 6.25
N ALA A 266 -12.17 7.53 5.83
CA ALA A 266 -13.30 7.54 6.76
C ALA A 266 -13.57 6.18 7.44
N LEU A 267 -12.97 5.10 6.93
CA LEU A 267 -13.23 3.73 7.40
C LEU A 267 -12.31 3.30 8.55
N GLU A 268 -11.15 3.94 8.70
CA GLU A 268 -10.14 3.59 9.71
C GLU A 268 -9.27 4.80 10.05
N SER A 269 -8.83 4.89 11.31
CA SER A 269 -7.89 5.93 11.73
C SER A 269 -6.45 5.54 11.40
N SER A 270 -5.67 6.47 10.86
CA SER A 270 -4.24 6.25 10.61
C SER A 270 -3.46 6.05 11.91
N ASN A 271 -2.49 5.13 11.88
CA ASN A 271 -1.52 4.93 12.95
C ASN A 271 -0.11 4.74 12.36
N PRO A 272 0.60 5.83 12.04
CA PRO A 272 1.93 5.79 11.43
C PRO A 272 2.93 4.92 12.20
N GLN A 273 2.89 4.98 13.54
CA GLN A 273 3.83 4.22 14.38
C GLN A 273 3.65 2.71 14.23
N ALA A 274 2.41 2.23 14.06
CA ALA A 274 2.16 0.80 13.85
C ALA A 274 2.76 0.26 12.54
N ILE A 275 2.94 1.10 11.51
CA ILE A 275 3.65 0.69 10.29
C ILE A 275 5.13 0.43 10.60
N ILE A 276 5.75 1.31 11.40
CA ILE A 276 7.15 1.18 11.82
C ILE A 276 7.32 -0.05 12.71
N ASP A 277 6.45 -0.21 13.72
CA ASP A 277 6.60 -1.23 14.75
C ASP A 277 6.52 -2.67 14.20
N ILE A 278 5.72 -2.90 13.14
CA ILE A 278 5.52 -4.24 12.55
C ILE A 278 6.49 -4.56 11.40
N ALA A 279 7.25 -3.57 10.91
CA ALA A 279 8.04 -3.73 9.69
C ALA A 279 9.09 -4.85 9.80
N ASP A 280 9.77 -4.94 10.95
CA ASP A 280 10.80 -5.95 11.22
C ASP A 280 10.21 -7.37 11.33
N ASP A 281 8.98 -7.52 11.82
CA ASP A 281 8.30 -8.82 11.89
C ASP A 281 7.97 -9.38 10.51
N ILE A 282 7.81 -8.51 9.51
CA ILE A 282 7.45 -8.88 8.13
C ILE A 282 8.70 -9.11 7.27
N GLY A 283 9.79 -8.38 7.54
CA GLY A 283 11.01 -8.44 6.73
C GLY A 283 10.74 -8.00 5.29
N TRP A 284 10.09 -6.84 5.10
CA TRP A 284 9.64 -6.37 3.78
C TRP A 284 10.75 -6.46 2.73
N GLU A 285 11.86 -5.77 2.95
CA GLU A 285 12.97 -5.70 2.00
C GLU A 285 13.98 -6.86 2.13
N GLU A 286 13.71 -7.85 2.99
CA GLU A 286 14.55 -9.05 3.10
C GLU A 286 14.36 -9.94 1.86
N PRO A 287 15.45 -10.38 1.20
CA PRO A 287 15.35 -11.26 0.04
C PRO A 287 14.68 -12.59 0.39
N VAL A 288 13.71 -13.00 -0.43
CA VAL A 288 13.08 -14.32 -0.31
C VAL A 288 14.07 -15.36 -0.85
N PRO A 289 14.29 -16.49 -0.13
CA PRO A 289 15.10 -17.60 -0.63
C PRO A 289 14.65 -18.02 -2.03
N GLU A 290 15.60 -18.34 -2.92
CA GLU A 290 15.30 -18.60 -4.34
C GLU A 290 14.24 -19.69 -4.55
N ALA A 291 14.26 -20.75 -3.73
CA ALA A 291 13.28 -21.84 -3.79
C ALA A 291 11.86 -21.45 -3.33
N GLU A 292 11.72 -20.36 -2.59
CA GLU A 292 10.46 -19.83 -2.08
C GLU A 292 9.97 -18.59 -2.84
N ARG A 293 10.78 -18.11 -3.79
CA ARG A 293 10.56 -16.90 -4.55
C ARG A 293 9.45 -17.12 -5.59
N ALA A 294 8.43 -16.29 -5.54
CA ALA A 294 7.40 -16.26 -6.57
C ALA A 294 7.94 -15.60 -7.85
N SER A 295 7.48 -16.06 -9.01
CA SER A 295 7.78 -15.37 -10.27
C SER A 295 7.06 -14.03 -10.35
N ARG A 296 7.58 -13.11 -11.17
CA ARG A 296 6.93 -11.85 -11.51
C ARG A 296 5.46 -12.02 -11.88
N GLU A 297 5.15 -12.98 -12.76
CA GLU A 297 3.78 -13.24 -13.21
C GLU A 297 2.88 -13.68 -12.06
N THR A 298 3.41 -14.44 -11.09
CA THR A 298 2.67 -14.88 -9.91
C THR A 298 2.32 -13.70 -9.01
N ILE A 299 3.27 -12.80 -8.77
CA ILE A 299 3.08 -11.58 -7.98
C ILE A 299 2.05 -10.67 -8.65
N ILE A 300 2.22 -10.41 -9.96
CA ILE A 300 1.30 -9.57 -10.75
C ILE A 300 -0.11 -10.17 -10.78
N ALA A 301 -0.22 -11.47 -11.05
CA ALA A 301 -1.52 -12.15 -11.14
C ALA A 301 -2.25 -12.14 -9.79
N TRP A 302 -1.53 -12.24 -8.67
CA TRP A 302 -2.14 -12.13 -7.35
C TRP A 302 -2.70 -10.73 -7.12
N MET A 303 -1.93 -9.67 -7.42
CA MET A 303 -2.39 -8.28 -7.25
C MET A 303 -3.57 -7.94 -8.17
N ASP A 304 -3.49 -8.31 -9.45
CA ASP A 304 -4.56 -8.09 -10.42
C ASP A 304 -5.85 -8.78 -9.98
N LYS A 305 -5.75 -10.04 -9.53
CA LYS A 305 -6.89 -10.80 -9.01
C LYS A 305 -7.45 -10.16 -7.74
N TYR A 306 -6.60 -9.70 -6.82
CA TYR A 306 -7.03 -9.02 -5.59
C TYR A 306 -7.91 -7.82 -5.95
N PHE A 307 -7.42 -6.90 -6.78
CA PHE A 307 -8.19 -5.70 -7.12
C PHE A 307 -9.46 -6.02 -7.91
N ARG A 308 -9.37 -6.87 -8.94
CA ARG A 308 -10.54 -7.14 -9.79
C ARG A 308 -11.66 -7.89 -9.08
N LEU A 309 -11.35 -8.68 -8.06
CA LEU A 309 -12.32 -9.57 -7.43
C LEU A 309 -12.71 -9.15 -6.01
N PHE A 310 -12.02 -8.19 -5.39
CA PHE A 310 -12.26 -7.79 -4.01
C PHE A 310 -13.76 -7.55 -3.71
N PRO A 311 -14.29 -8.03 -2.56
CA PRO A 311 -13.59 -8.71 -1.46
C PRO A 311 -13.35 -10.21 -1.69
N GLN A 312 -13.53 -10.70 -2.92
CA GLN A 312 -13.19 -12.06 -3.34
C GLN A 312 -11.77 -12.11 -3.91
N GLY A 313 -11.29 -13.31 -4.23
CA GLY A 313 -9.97 -13.51 -4.83
C GLY A 313 -8.78 -13.48 -3.87
N LEU A 314 -9.01 -13.24 -2.57
CA LEU A 314 -7.98 -13.28 -1.52
C LEU A 314 -7.60 -14.73 -1.22
N CYS A 315 -6.63 -15.25 -1.96
CA CYS A 315 -6.18 -16.64 -1.90
C CYS A 315 -4.74 -16.76 -1.38
N ASN A 316 -4.36 -17.95 -0.93
CA ASN A 316 -3.00 -18.28 -0.47
C ASN A 316 -2.49 -17.31 0.60
N LEU A 317 -3.34 -16.95 1.55
CA LEU A 317 -2.94 -16.14 2.70
C LEU A 317 -2.37 -17.05 3.77
N ALA A 318 -1.18 -16.72 4.27
CA ALA A 318 -0.66 -17.38 5.46
C ALA A 318 -1.62 -17.13 6.64
N SER A 319 -1.74 -18.10 7.54
CA SER A 319 -2.61 -17.97 8.72
C SER A 319 -2.20 -16.82 9.66
N THR A 320 -0.94 -16.42 9.63
CA THR A 320 -0.38 -15.29 10.37
C THR A 320 -0.49 -13.95 9.64
N CYS A 321 -0.99 -13.93 8.40
CA CYS A 321 -1.01 -12.73 7.58
C CYS A 321 -1.82 -11.61 8.23
N ARG A 322 -1.20 -10.43 8.34
CA ARG A 322 -1.81 -9.21 8.88
C ARG A 322 -1.99 -8.15 7.81
N ARG A 323 -3.12 -7.43 7.89
CA ARG A 323 -3.47 -6.29 7.05
C ARG A 323 -3.50 -4.99 7.84
N LEU A 324 -2.73 -3.99 7.42
CA LEU A 324 -2.75 -2.63 7.98
C LEU A 324 -3.19 -1.64 6.91
N GLU A 325 -4.14 -0.77 7.23
CA GLU A 325 -4.63 0.29 6.33
C GLU A 325 -4.28 1.64 6.94
N ASN A 326 -3.33 2.36 6.33
CA ASN A 326 -2.74 3.58 6.90
C ASN A 326 -2.14 3.36 8.32
N GLY A 327 -1.76 2.11 8.64
CA GLY A 327 -1.31 1.67 9.96
C GLY A 327 -2.43 1.31 10.94
N GLY A 328 -3.68 1.60 10.60
CA GLY A 328 -4.85 1.23 11.39
C GLY A 328 -5.27 -0.22 11.24
N GLY A 329 -6.11 -0.68 12.17
CA GLY A 329 -6.82 -1.94 12.09
C GLY A 329 -6.05 -3.19 12.54
N ASN A 330 -4.86 -3.41 11.98
CA ASN A 330 -4.08 -4.66 12.12
C ASN A 330 -5.00 -5.89 12.11
N TYR A 331 -5.54 -6.23 10.96
CA TYR A 331 -6.55 -7.29 10.77
C TYR A 331 -5.92 -8.60 10.29
N PRO A 332 -6.52 -9.78 10.50
CA PRO A 332 -6.17 -10.94 9.68
C PRO A 332 -6.39 -10.60 8.21
N CYS A 333 -5.47 -10.97 7.30
CA CYS A 333 -5.63 -10.66 5.87
C CYS A 333 -6.92 -11.22 5.26
N SER A 334 -7.45 -12.32 5.82
CA SER A 334 -8.70 -12.93 5.39
C SER A 334 -9.95 -12.19 5.90
N LEU A 335 -9.81 -11.18 6.76
CA LEU A 335 -10.95 -10.48 7.32
C LEU A 335 -11.74 -9.75 6.24
N GLY A 336 -13.03 -10.06 6.17
CA GLY A 336 -13.96 -9.45 5.22
C GLY A 336 -13.82 -9.96 3.78
N GLY A 337 -12.95 -10.94 3.51
CA GLY A 337 -12.74 -11.47 2.16
C GLY A 337 -12.74 -13.00 2.07
N SER A 338 -12.66 -13.51 0.84
CA SER A 338 -12.62 -14.95 0.60
C SER A 338 -11.83 -15.33 -0.66
N CYS A 339 -11.43 -16.60 -0.76
CA CYS A 339 -10.83 -17.17 -1.96
C CYS A 339 -11.91 -17.70 -2.92
N ALA A 340 -12.91 -16.86 -3.27
CA ALA A 340 -13.86 -17.16 -4.33
C ALA A 340 -13.40 -16.55 -5.66
N ASN A 341 -13.73 -17.21 -6.77
CA ASN A 341 -13.55 -16.66 -8.12
C ASN A 341 -14.89 -16.12 -8.64
N ARG A 342 -15.39 -15.06 -7.98
CA ARG A 342 -16.66 -14.42 -8.31
C ARG A 342 -16.40 -12.94 -8.57
N GLN A 343 -17.02 -12.42 -9.63
CA GLN A 343 -16.98 -10.99 -9.94
C GLN A 343 -17.64 -10.15 -8.82
N PRO A 344 -17.11 -8.96 -8.51
CA PRO A 344 -17.73 -8.04 -7.56
C PRO A 344 -19.20 -7.76 -7.94
N GLY A 345 -20.08 -7.79 -6.95
CA GLY A 345 -21.46 -7.36 -7.09
C GLY A 345 -21.61 -5.83 -7.01
N PRO A 346 -22.82 -5.30 -7.21
CA PRO A 346 -23.07 -3.84 -7.21
C PRO A 346 -22.72 -3.10 -5.91
N ASN A 347 -22.59 -3.84 -4.79
CA ASN A 347 -22.26 -3.29 -3.48
C ASN A 347 -20.82 -3.60 -3.05
N ASP A 348 -20.07 -4.35 -3.86
CA ASP A 348 -18.67 -4.65 -3.61
C ASP A 348 -17.79 -3.51 -4.15
N ALA A 349 -16.55 -3.39 -3.65
CA ALA A 349 -15.64 -2.39 -4.18
C ALA A 349 -15.24 -2.76 -5.60
N ASN A 350 -15.59 -1.91 -6.57
CA ASN A 350 -15.16 -2.10 -7.95
C ASN A 350 -13.80 -1.41 -8.15
N MET A 351 -12.71 -2.16 -7.95
CA MET A 351 -11.36 -1.67 -8.16
C MET A 351 -10.83 -2.13 -9.52
N VAL A 352 -10.04 -1.26 -10.16
CA VAL A 352 -9.34 -1.56 -11.41
C VAL A 352 -7.88 -1.21 -11.23
N PRO A 353 -6.94 -2.17 -11.33
CA PRO A 353 -5.52 -1.86 -11.27
C PRO A 353 -5.15 -0.87 -12.38
N ARG A 354 -4.44 0.20 -12.01
CA ARG A 354 -3.78 1.11 -12.96
C ARG A 354 -2.32 0.73 -13.15
N VAL A 355 -1.63 0.47 -12.04
CA VAL A 355 -0.22 0.07 -12.01
C VAL A 355 -0.07 -1.14 -11.12
N ILE A 356 0.74 -2.11 -11.55
CA ILE A 356 1.17 -3.24 -10.73
C ILE A 356 2.68 -3.37 -10.91
N LEU A 357 3.41 -3.41 -9.79
CA LEU A 357 4.85 -3.62 -9.72
C LEU A 357 5.13 -4.94 -9.00
N ALA A 358 6.22 -5.60 -9.40
CA ALA A 358 6.70 -6.82 -8.76
C ALA A 358 8.21 -6.74 -8.50
N ASP A 359 8.57 -6.87 -7.23
CA ASP A 359 9.95 -7.05 -6.79
C ASP A 359 10.15 -8.53 -6.45
N GLU A 360 10.62 -9.31 -7.41
CA GLU A 360 10.81 -10.76 -7.25
C GLU A 360 11.83 -11.08 -6.16
N GLU A 361 12.90 -10.28 -6.02
CA GLU A 361 13.96 -10.54 -5.06
C GLU A 361 13.43 -10.62 -3.63
N THR A 362 12.55 -9.68 -3.28
CA THR A 362 11.92 -9.57 -1.97
C THR A 362 10.51 -10.15 -1.94
N GLY A 363 9.96 -10.60 -3.06
CA GLY A 363 8.57 -11.09 -3.12
C GLY A 363 7.53 -10.02 -2.78
N ILE A 364 7.84 -8.73 -2.98
CA ILE A 364 6.88 -7.64 -2.77
C ILE A 364 6.09 -7.41 -4.06
N GLY A 365 4.76 -7.43 -3.96
CA GLY A 365 3.86 -6.92 -5.00
C GLY A 365 3.25 -5.60 -4.57
N VAL A 366 3.23 -4.61 -5.46
CA VAL A 366 2.57 -3.31 -5.23
C VAL A 366 1.56 -3.04 -6.33
N GLY A 367 0.43 -2.45 -5.98
CA GLY A 367 -0.63 -2.13 -6.89
C GLY A 367 -1.25 -0.78 -6.57
N PHE A 368 -1.56 0.00 -7.61
CA PHE A 368 -2.24 1.29 -7.50
C PHE A 368 -3.61 1.23 -8.16
N THR A 369 -4.63 1.71 -7.45
CA THR A 369 -6.03 1.70 -7.89
C THR A 369 -6.78 2.94 -7.35
N MET A 370 -8.05 3.06 -7.71
CA MET A 370 -9.02 3.91 -7.03
C MET A 370 -9.97 3.04 -6.22
N PHE A 371 -9.90 3.13 -4.88
CA PHE A 371 -10.80 2.40 -4.01
C PHE A 371 -12.13 3.16 -3.86
N LEU A 372 -13.24 2.48 -4.16
CA LEU A 372 -14.60 3.02 -4.16
C LEU A 372 -14.80 4.30 -4.99
N GLY A 373 -13.86 4.62 -5.89
CA GLY A 373 -13.84 5.88 -6.65
C GLY A 373 -13.67 7.13 -5.78
N GLN A 374 -13.22 6.98 -4.53
CA GLN A 374 -13.12 8.08 -3.55
C GLN A 374 -11.75 8.15 -2.86
N TYR A 375 -10.92 7.12 -3.05
CA TYR A 375 -9.61 7.05 -2.44
C TYR A 375 -8.59 6.61 -3.48
N THR A 376 -7.50 7.36 -3.60
CA THR A 376 -6.27 6.81 -4.16
C THR A 376 -5.78 5.71 -3.22
N ASP A 377 -5.37 4.58 -3.77
CA ASP A 377 -5.03 3.40 -3.01
C ASP A 377 -3.77 2.74 -3.57
N MET A 378 -2.76 2.63 -2.72
CA MET A 378 -1.60 1.77 -2.92
C MET A 378 -1.73 0.56 -1.98
N HIS A 379 -1.92 -0.63 -2.55
CA HIS A 379 -1.80 -1.88 -1.82
C HIS A 379 -0.42 -2.50 -2.06
N MET A 380 0.18 -3.01 -1.00
CA MET A 380 1.45 -3.69 -0.99
C MET A 380 1.32 -5.03 -0.25
N PHE A 381 1.85 -6.11 -0.80
CA PHE A 381 1.91 -7.40 -0.11
C PHE A 381 3.30 -8.02 -0.16
N LYS A 382 3.61 -8.84 0.84
CA LYS A 382 4.82 -9.69 0.88
C LYS A 382 4.41 -11.13 0.62
N MET A 383 5.07 -11.80 -0.33
CA MET A 383 4.83 -13.21 -0.66
C MET A 383 6.11 -14.04 -0.49
N SER A 384 5.98 -15.21 0.13
CA SER A 384 7.05 -16.20 0.23
C SER A 384 6.49 -17.61 0.40
N GLY A 385 7.13 -18.58 -0.26
CA GLY A 385 6.72 -19.99 -0.19
C GLY A 385 5.31 -20.22 -0.75
N GLY A 386 4.91 -19.41 -1.73
CA GLY A 386 3.57 -19.48 -2.36
C GLY A 386 2.43 -18.86 -1.55
N GLU A 387 2.71 -18.26 -0.39
CA GLU A 387 1.70 -17.59 0.45
C GLU A 387 1.99 -16.11 0.63
N VAL A 388 0.93 -15.30 0.74
CA VAL A 388 1.01 -13.91 1.17
C VAL A 388 1.13 -13.85 2.69
N ARG A 389 2.17 -13.17 3.17
CA ARG A 389 2.57 -13.07 4.58
C ARG A 389 2.14 -11.77 5.24
N ALA A 390 1.95 -10.70 4.49
CA ALA A 390 1.46 -9.41 4.98
C ALA A 390 0.83 -8.60 3.85
N VAL A 391 -0.10 -7.71 4.20
CA VAL A 391 -0.70 -6.74 3.29
C VAL A 391 -0.74 -5.37 3.96
N HIS A 392 -0.12 -4.36 3.38
CA HIS A 392 -0.28 -2.98 3.82
C HIS A 392 -1.01 -2.20 2.72
N ALA A 393 -1.81 -1.22 3.11
CA ALA A 393 -2.42 -0.29 2.19
C ALA A 393 -2.24 1.15 2.66
N VAL A 394 -2.03 2.06 1.70
CA VAL A 394 -2.02 3.51 1.91
C VAL A 394 -3.15 4.11 1.09
N LEU A 395 -4.16 4.65 1.78
CA LEU A 395 -5.38 5.18 1.16
C LEU A 395 -5.55 6.65 1.52
N GLY A 396 -5.68 7.52 0.51
CA GLY A 396 -5.90 8.95 0.67
C GLY A 396 -7.13 9.42 -0.11
N SER A 397 -7.92 10.32 0.49
CA SER A 397 -9.11 10.91 -0.13
C SER A 397 -8.75 11.57 -1.47
N ALA A 398 -9.40 11.14 -2.55
CA ALA A 398 -9.17 11.63 -3.90
C ALA A 398 -10.33 11.29 -4.83
N GLY A 399 -10.73 12.22 -5.69
CA GLY A 399 -11.79 11.98 -6.69
C GLY A 399 -11.30 11.31 -7.98
N SER A 400 -9.99 11.20 -8.18
CA SER A 400 -9.36 10.57 -9.35
C SER A 400 -7.94 10.13 -9.00
N SER A 401 -7.27 9.42 -9.91
CA SER A 401 -5.85 9.12 -9.74
C SER A 401 -4.93 10.25 -10.20
N GLY A 402 -5.41 11.16 -11.05
CA GLY A 402 -4.58 12.10 -11.78
C GLY A 402 -3.81 11.49 -12.96
N TRP A 403 -3.97 10.18 -13.22
CA TRP A 403 -3.29 9.39 -14.26
C TRP A 403 -4.25 8.68 -15.23
N ASP A 404 -5.52 9.07 -15.20
CA ASP A 404 -6.59 8.48 -16.02
C ASP A 404 -6.59 8.96 -17.48
#